data_AF-A0A9Q3K9J2-F1
#
_entry.id   AF-A0A9Q3K9J2-F1
#
_cell.length_a   1.000
_cell.length_b   1.000
_cell.length_c   1.000
_cell.angle_alpha   90.00
_cell.angle_beta   90.00
_cell.angle_gamma   90.00
#
_symmetry.space_group_name_H-M   'P 1'
#
loop_
_entity.id
_entity.type
_entity.pdbx_description
1 polymer ?
#
loop_
_entity_poly.entity_id
_entity_poly.type
_entity_poly.pdbx_seq_one_letter_code
_entity_poly.pdbx_strand_id
1 'polypeptide(L)'
;MNDAFEYAKQKLDKSHKSPEFKVGDLILVLTLKFKNIKCPKKLRYSFPGPFIIKAPHGTNAVQVELSGELENKHPALPVSLVKHYTSSDKELVPLRNETPLEVPPLDQSEEKKSTESFERKKT
;
A
#
# COMPACT_ATOMS: atom_id res chain seq x y z
N MET A 1 -3.19 16.74 41.68
CA MET A 1 -2.84 15.49 40.97
C MET A 1 -3.32 15.47 39.51
N ASN A 2 -3.70 16.61 38.90
CA ASN A 2 -4.22 16.65 37.52
C ASN A 2 -3.24 17.26 36.48
N ASP A 3 -2.21 18.00 36.92
CA ASP A 3 -1.28 18.70 36.02
C ASP A 3 -0.51 17.80 35.06
N ALA A 4 -0.07 16.62 35.51
CA ALA A 4 0.71 15.72 34.66
C ALA A 4 -0.11 15.15 33.49
N PHE A 5 -1.38 14.82 33.75
CA PHE A 5 -2.30 14.33 32.71
C PHE A 5 -2.65 15.44 31.72
N GLU A 6 -2.93 16.65 32.21
CA GLU A 6 -3.21 17.81 31.36
C GLU A 6 -2.01 18.22 30.52
N TYR A 7 -0.80 18.23 31.09
CA TYR A 7 0.44 18.49 30.36
C TYR A 7 0.67 17.47 29.24
N ALA A 8 0.48 16.17 29.53
CA ALA A 8 0.62 15.11 28.54
C ALA A 8 -0.41 15.25 27.42
N LYS A 9 -1.67 15.53 27.75
CA LYS A 9 -2.75 15.76 26.77
C LYS A 9 -2.44 16.96 25.87
N GLN A 10 -2.08 18.12 26.44
CA GLN A 10 -1.76 19.31 25.65
C GLN A 10 -0.54 19.10 24.73
N LYS A 11 0.47 18.36 25.19
CA LYS A 11 1.64 18.02 24.36
C LYS A 11 1.24 17.11 23.20
N LEU A 12 0.38 16.13 23.45
CA LEU A 12 -0.14 15.21 22.43
C LEU A 12 -0.99 15.98 21.40
N ASP A 13 -1.97 16.76 21.86
CA ASP A 13 -2.88 17.52 21.02
C ASP A 13 -2.12 18.53 20.13
N LYS A 14 -1.02 19.11 20.62
CA LYS A 14 -0.16 20.00 19.82
C LYS A 14 0.62 19.26 18.72
N SER A 15 1.08 18.04 18.99
CA SER A 15 1.91 17.28 18.04
C SER A 15 1.10 16.46 17.04
N HIS A 16 -0.08 15.99 17.42
CA HIS A 16 -0.91 15.13 16.59
C HIS A 16 -1.86 15.95 15.72
N LYS A 17 -1.50 16.06 14.43
CA LYS A 17 -2.38 16.64 13.41
C LYS A 17 -3.06 15.51 12.66
N SER A 18 -4.38 15.44 12.73
CA SER A 18 -5.15 14.52 11.89
C SER A 18 -5.04 14.98 10.43
N PRO A 19 -4.60 14.11 9.52
CA PRO A 19 -4.63 14.43 8.10
C PRO A 19 -6.08 14.52 7.62
N GLU A 20 -6.40 15.60 6.92
CA GLU A 20 -7.71 15.78 6.27
C GLU A 20 -7.62 15.27 4.83
N PHE A 21 -8.65 14.53 4.41
CA PHE A 21 -8.72 13.89 3.10
C PHE A 21 -10.01 14.30 2.41
N LYS A 22 -9.91 14.71 1.13
CA LYS A 22 -11.06 15.08 0.31
C LYS A 22 -11.41 13.98 -0.67
N VAL A 23 -12.67 13.98 -1.11
CA VAL A 23 -13.11 13.10 -2.20
C VAL A 23 -12.33 13.46 -3.46
N GLY A 24 -11.77 12.45 -4.13
CA GLY A 24 -10.94 12.65 -5.32
C GLY A 24 -9.44 12.79 -5.08
N ASP A 25 -8.99 12.89 -3.83
CA ASP A 25 -7.56 12.93 -3.52
C ASP A 25 -6.89 11.60 -3.85
N LEU A 26 -5.66 11.68 -4.38
CA LEU A 26 -4.79 10.54 -4.60
C LEU A 26 -4.06 10.19 -3.30
N ILE A 27 -4.10 8.91 -2.95
CA ILE A 27 -3.53 8.40 -1.70
C ILE A 27 -2.76 7.11 -1.89
N LEU A 28 -1.79 6.90 -1.03
CA LEU A 28 -1.04 5.66 -0.90
C LEU A 28 -1.57 4.86 0.28
N VAL A 29 -1.75 3.55 0.10
CA VAL A 29 -2.23 2.64 1.14
C VAL A 29 -1.07 1.83 1.72
N LEU A 30 -0.93 1.79 3.04
CA LEU A 30 0.11 1.03 3.73
C LEU A 30 -0.24 -0.46 3.77
N THR A 31 0.61 -1.32 3.20
CA THR A 31 0.36 -2.76 3.12
C THR A 31 0.97 -3.61 4.23
N LEU A 32 1.75 -3.01 5.12
CA LEU A 32 2.49 -3.74 6.17
C LEU A 32 1.60 -4.61 7.07
N LYS A 33 0.33 -4.26 7.23
CA LYS A 33 -0.64 -4.99 8.07
C LYS A 33 -1.49 -6.01 7.30
N PHE A 34 -1.41 -6.07 5.97
CA PHE A 34 -2.17 -7.06 5.19
C PHE A 34 -1.41 -8.38 5.08
N LYS A 35 -2.00 -9.44 5.62
CA LYS A 35 -1.43 -10.80 5.56
C LYS A 35 -1.64 -11.46 4.20
N ASN A 36 -2.84 -11.35 3.63
CA ASN A 36 -3.22 -12.05 2.38
C ASN A 36 -2.96 -11.15 1.16
N ILE A 37 -1.68 -10.96 0.82
CA ILE A 37 -1.21 -10.36 -0.43
C ILE A 37 -0.28 -11.39 -1.08
N LYS A 38 -0.27 -11.52 -2.41
CA LYS A 38 0.43 -12.60 -3.13
C LYS A 38 1.96 -12.53 -3.02
N CYS A 39 2.54 -11.33 -2.97
CA CYS A 39 4.01 -11.13 -2.97
C CYS A 39 4.66 -11.49 -1.60
N PRO A 40 5.94 -11.89 -1.50
CA PRO A 40 6.62 -12.07 -0.19
C PRO A 40 6.95 -10.73 0.50
N LYS A 41 6.89 -10.70 1.84
CA LYS A 41 6.98 -9.45 2.65
C LYS A 41 8.15 -8.52 2.32
N LYS A 42 9.31 -9.06 1.89
CA LYS A 42 10.51 -8.28 1.56
C LYS A 42 10.47 -7.63 0.17
N LEU A 43 9.74 -8.21 -0.77
CA LEU A 43 9.60 -7.71 -2.16
C LEU A 43 8.33 -6.88 -2.35
N ARG A 44 7.48 -6.79 -1.32
CA ARG A 44 6.27 -5.97 -1.36
C ARG A 44 6.62 -4.49 -1.30
N TYR A 45 6.01 -3.71 -2.17
CA TYR A 45 5.91 -2.27 -1.96
C TYR A 45 5.12 -2.00 -0.68
N SER A 46 5.71 -1.21 0.22
CA SER A 46 5.06 -0.81 1.47
C SER A 46 3.85 0.09 1.21
N PHE A 47 3.89 0.85 0.12
CA PHE A 47 2.86 1.77 -0.33
C PHE A 47 2.57 1.52 -1.82
N PRO A 48 1.77 0.51 -2.19
CA PRO A 48 1.26 0.39 -3.55
C PRO A 48 0.42 1.61 -3.92
N GLY A 49 0.59 2.05 -5.17
CA GLY A 49 -0.34 2.79 -6.02
C GLY A 49 -1.01 4.04 -5.45
N PRO A 50 -1.13 5.13 -6.23
CA PRO A 50 -2.11 6.15 -5.91
C PRO A 50 -3.52 5.57 -6.15
N PHE A 51 -4.31 5.50 -5.09
CA PHE A 51 -5.73 5.17 -5.12
C PHE A 51 -6.56 6.43 -4.94
N ILE A 52 -7.81 6.40 -5.42
CA ILE A 52 -8.72 7.55 -5.33
C ILE A 52 -9.65 7.34 -4.11
N ILE A 53 -9.83 8.41 -3.33
CA ILE A 53 -10.82 8.43 -2.26
C ILE A 53 -12.22 8.65 -2.85
N LYS A 54 -13.12 7.69 -2.62
CA LYS A 54 -14.54 7.79 -3.01
C LYS A 54 -15.36 8.59 -2.01
N ALA A 55 -15.17 8.35 -0.72
CA ALA A 55 -15.92 9.01 0.34
C ALA A 55 -15.15 9.01 1.67
N PRO A 56 -15.06 10.14 2.39
CA PRO A 56 -14.57 10.13 3.76
C PRO A 56 -15.66 9.60 4.72
N HIS A 57 -15.27 8.69 5.62
CA HIS A 57 -16.10 8.20 6.71
C HIS A 57 -15.69 8.91 8.01
N GLY A 58 -16.25 10.10 8.21
CA GLY A 58 -15.90 10.96 9.35
C GLY A 58 -14.43 11.34 9.35
N THR A 59 -13.86 11.51 10.55
CA THR A 59 -12.46 11.92 10.72
C THR A 59 -11.45 10.77 10.70
N ASN A 60 -11.92 9.52 10.83
CA ASN A 60 -11.06 8.39 11.19
C ASN A 60 -10.91 7.36 10.06
N ALA A 61 -11.80 7.35 9.08
CA ALA A 61 -11.76 6.37 8.00
C ALA A 61 -12.07 7.02 6.64
N VAL A 62 -11.56 6.40 5.58
CA VAL A 62 -11.78 6.81 4.20
C VAL A 62 -12.15 5.59 3.37
N GLN A 63 -13.10 5.75 2.47
CA GLN A 63 -13.47 4.75 1.48
C GLN A 63 -12.64 4.98 0.22
N VAL A 64 -11.92 3.94 -0.19
CA VAL A 64 -10.92 3.99 -1.25
C VAL A 64 -11.32 3.04 -2.36
N GLU A 65 -11.08 3.45 -3.60
CA GLU A 65 -11.11 2.56 -4.75
C GLU A 65 -9.85 1.72 -4.79
N LEU A 66 -9.94 0.45 -4.40
CA LEU A 66 -8.80 -0.47 -4.41
C LEU A 66 -8.79 -1.28 -5.71
N SER A 67 -7.61 -1.40 -6.32
CA SER A 67 -7.37 -2.14 -7.56
C SER A 67 -6.22 -3.15 -7.40
N GLY A 68 -6.16 -4.14 -8.29
CA GLY A 68 -5.14 -5.18 -8.33
C GLY A 68 -5.16 -6.09 -7.10
N GLU A 69 -4.02 -6.20 -6.41
CA GLU A 69 -3.86 -7.12 -5.27
C GLU A 69 -4.74 -6.78 -4.05
N LEU A 70 -5.25 -5.54 -4.00
CA LEU A 70 -6.06 -5.03 -2.90
C LEU A 70 -7.57 -5.05 -3.17
N GLU A 71 -8.03 -5.49 -4.36
CA GLU A 71 -9.47 -5.55 -4.71
C GLU A 71 -10.30 -6.39 -3.73
N ASN A 72 -9.71 -7.48 -3.23
CA ASN A 72 -10.36 -8.37 -2.27
C ASN A 72 -10.35 -7.83 -0.83
N LYS A 73 -9.86 -6.62 -0.59
CA LYS A 73 -9.84 -5.98 0.74
C LYS A 73 -11.03 -5.07 0.91
N HIS A 74 -11.40 -4.84 2.17
CA HIS A 74 -12.46 -3.91 2.49
C HIS A 74 -12.08 -2.48 2.04
N PRO A 75 -12.94 -1.78 1.30
CA PRO A 75 -12.62 -0.47 0.72
C PRO A 75 -12.54 0.65 1.76
N ALA A 76 -13.19 0.50 2.93
CA ALA A 76 -13.05 1.45 4.02
C ALA A 76 -11.78 1.15 4.83
N LEU A 77 -10.85 2.10 4.85
CA LEU A 77 -9.57 2.04 5.52
C LEU A 77 -9.45 3.13 6.58
N PRO A 78 -8.82 2.85 7.74
CA PRO A 78 -8.51 3.90 8.71
C PRO A 78 -7.44 4.86 8.17
N VAL A 79 -7.55 6.14 8.53
CA VAL A 79 -6.61 7.20 8.10
C VAL A 79 -5.15 6.93 8.45
N SER A 80 -4.89 6.10 9.46
CA SER A 80 -3.54 5.69 9.87
C SER A 80 -2.82 4.79 8.86
N LEU A 81 -3.58 4.11 7.99
CA LEU A 81 -3.04 3.28 6.91
C LEU A 81 -2.92 4.04 5.59
N VAL A 82 -3.23 5.33 5.58
CA VAL A 82 -3.32 6.14 4.37
C VAL A 82 -2.31 7.28 4.45
N LYS A 83 -1.68 7.60 3.32
CA LYS A 83 -0.82 8.77 3.15
C LYS A 83 -1.25 9.54 1.90
N HIS A 84 -1.13 10.86 1.91
CA HIS A 84 -1.29 11.67 0.70
C HIS A 84 -0.25 11.27 -0.34
N TYR A 85 -0.69 11.16 -1.59
CA TYR A 85 0.20 11.02 -2.73
C TYR A 85 0.72 12.40 -3.13
N THR A 86 2.05 12.52 -3.26
CA THR A 86 2.70 13.73 -3.79
C THR A 86 3.27 13.38 -5.15
N SER A 87 2.84 14.09 -6.19
CA SER A 87 3.43 13.98 -7.52
C SER A 87 4.89 14.42 -7.47
N SER A 88 5.75 13.76 -8.24
CA SER A 88 7.13 14.19 -8.42
C SER A 88 7.15 15.45 -9.29
N ASP A 89 7.09 16.62 -8.66
CA ASP A 89 7.19 17.89 -9.38
C ASP A 89 8.64 18.08 -9.83
N LYS A 90 8.86 18.08 -11.15
CA LYS A 90 10.18 18.19 -11.77
C LYS A 90 10.91 19.49 -11.40
N GLU A 91 10.15 20.53 -11.06
CA GLU A 91 10.70 21.83 -10.64
C GLU A 91 11.27 21.79 -9.21
N LEU A 92 10.62 21.07 -8.29
CA LEU A 92 11.03 20.98 -6.90
C LEU A 92 12.14 19.94 -6.68
N VAL A 93 12.15 18.88 -7.50
CA VAL A 93 13.12 17.78 -7.37
C VAL A 93 13.72 17.41 -8.74
N PRO A 94 14.53 18.30 -9.35
CA PRO A 94 15.07 18.11 -10.70
C PRO A 94 16.03 16.92 -10.83
N LEU A 95 16.64 16.48 -9.72
CA LEU A 95 17.56 15.32 -9.72
C LEU A 95 16.83 13.96 -9.73
N ARG A 96 15.50 13.97 -9.55
CA ARG A 96 14.68 12.76 -9.48
C ARG A 96 14.30 12.33 -10.91
N ASN A 97 15.29 11.85 -11.65
CA ASN A 97 15.03 11.23 -12.95
C ASN A 97 14.30 9.91 -12.72
N GLU A 98 13.17 9.71 -13.40
CA GLU A 98 12.49 8.41 -13.46
C GLU A 98 13.32 7.48 -14.35
N THR A 99 14.47 7.02 -13.84
CA THR A 99 15.18 5.94 -14.49
C THR A 99 14.27 4.71 -14.40
N PRO A 100 13.81 4.13 -15.52
CA PRO A 100 13.11 2.86 -15.48
C PRO A 100 13.99 1.88 -14.72
N LEU A 101 13.43 1.19 -13.72
CA LEU A 101 14.16 0.13 -13.04
C LEU A 101 14.47 -0.93 -14.11
N GLU A 102 15.72 -0.98 -14.56
CA GLU A 102 16.19 -2.07 -15.42
C GLU A 102 16.01 -3.36 -14.62
N VAL A 103 14.98 -4.12 -14.97
CA VAL A 103 14.77 -5.44 -14.41
C VAL A 103 15.98 -6.26 -14.86
N PRO A 104 16.79 -6.79 -13.93
CA PRO A 104 17.91 -7.63 -14.32
C PRO A 104 17.37 -8.78 -15.20
N PRO A 105 18.10 -9.18 -16.25
CA PRO A 105 17.68 -10.27 -17.12
C PRO A 105 17.35 -11.50 -16.26
N LEU A 106 16.10 -11.96 -16.33
CA LEU A 106 15.72 -13.21 -15.68
C LEU A 106 16.32 -14.34 -16.52
N ASP A 107 17.35 -15.01 -16.01
CA ASP A 107 17.90 -16.20 -16.66
C ASP A 107 16.75 -17.19 -16.88
N GLN A 108 16.39 -17.38 -18.15
CA GLN A 108 15.41 -18.38 -18.58
C GLN A 108 16.07 -19.75 -18.51
N SER A 109 16.24 -20.29 -17.31
CA SER A 109 16.63 -21.68 -17.14
C SER A 109 15.75 -22.34 -16.11
N GLU A 110 14.66 -22.93 -16.58
CA GLU A 110 14.22 -24.22 -16.04
C GLU A 110 13.46 -24.97 -17.14
N GLU A 111 14.16 -25.96 -17.66
CA GLU A 111 13.73 -26.90 -18.69
C GLU A 111 12.47 -27.64 -18.26
N LYS A 112 11.61 -27.86 -19.24
CA LYS A 112 10.43 -28.73 -19.18
C LYS A 112 10.84 -30.12 -18.67
N LYS A 113 10.45 -30.50 -17.46
CA LYS A 113 10.35 -31.92 -17.10
C LYS A 113 8.95 -32.43 -17.43
N SER A 114 8.80 -32.89 -18.67
CA SER A 114 7.79 -33.90 -18.99
C SER A 114 8.23 -35.22 -18.35
N THR A 115 7.56 -35.66 -17.29
CA THR A 115 7.63 -37.06 -16.87
C THR A 115 6.29 -37.71 -17.16
N GLU A 116 6.34 -38.60 -18.15
CA GLU A 116 5.34 -39.58 -18.57
C GLU A 116 4.43 -40.11 -17.45
N SER A 117 3.13 -39.98 -17.68
CA SER A 117 2.10 -40.80 -17.04
C SER A 117 2.18 -42.23 -17.58
N PHE A 118 2.67 -43.17 -16.77
CA PHE A 118 2.64 -44.60 -17.06
C PHE A 118 1.25 -45.16 -16.67
N GLU A 119 0.34 -45.31 -17.64
CA GLU A 119 -0.89 -46.10 -17.46
C GLU A 119 -0.53 -47.59 -17.38
N ARG A 120 -0.79 -48.24 -16.22
CA ARG A 120 -0.91 -49.71 -16.16
C ARG A 120 -2.38 -50.11 -16.24
N LYS A 121 -2.61 -50.97 -17.22
CA LYS A 121 -3.85 -51.58 -17.67
C LYS A 121 -4.67 -52.22 -16.54
N LYS A 122 -5.98 -52.11 -16.72
CA LYS A 122 -7.07 -52.90 -16.13
C LYS A 122 -6.68 -54.37 -15.90
N THR A 123 -7.04 -54.86 -14.72
CA THR A 123 -7.47 -56.25 -14.47
C THR A 123 -8.94 -56.21 -14.08
#